data_AF-A0A5N9ECY7-F1
#
_entry.id   AF-A0A5N9ECY7-F1
#
_cell.length_a   1.000
_cell.length_b   1.000
_cell.length_c   1.000
_cell.angle_alpha   90.00
_cell.angle_beta   90.00
_cell.angle_gamma   90.00
#
_symmetry.space_group_name_H-M   'P 1'
#
loop_
_entity.id
_entity.type
_entity.pdbx_description
1 polymer ?
#
loop_
_entity_poly.entity_id
_entity_poly.type
_entity_poly.pdbx_seq_one_letter_code
_entity_poly.pdbx_strand_id
1 'polypeptide(L)'
;MNTKSISQILRTEWFLIGVLLLLTAIEFGVALTLTGALLLLCLLIIGLVKAGLIIQYFMHFGQLWKNITDIWWGILLTSEEEE
;
A
#
# COMPACT_ATOMS: atom_id res chain seq x y z
N MET A 1 -23.72 18.32 3.50
CA MET A 1 -22.85 17.26 2.94
C MET A 1 -22.11 17.87 1.75
N ASN A 2 -20.81 18.15 1.89
CA ASN A 2 -20.03 18.93 0.92
C ASN A 2 -19.60 18.02 -0.24
N THR A 3 -20.26 18.11 -1.39
CA THR A 3 -20.10 17.20 -2.55
C THR A 3 -18.75 17.33 -3.28
N LYS A 4 -17.88 18.27 -2.88
CA LYS A 4 -16.57 18.51 -3.49
C LYS A 4 -15.49 17.46 -3.17
N SER A 5 -15.65 16.61 -2.15
CA SER A 5 -14.56 15.70 -1.72
C SER A 5 -14.45 14.41 -2.55
N ILE A 6 -15.57 13.87 -3.05
CA ILE A 6 -15.60 12.55 -3.69
C ILE A 6 -14.83 12.57 -5.02
N SER A 7 -14.97 13.63 -5.81
CA SER A 7 -14.23 13.78 -7.08
C SER A 7 -12.72 13.90 -6.87
N GLN A 8 -12.27 14.46 -5.74
CA GLN A 8 -10.84 14.61 -5.45
C GLN A 8 -10.21 13.30 -4.98
N ILE A 9 -10.95 12.51 -4.19
CA ILE A 9 -10.54 11.18 -3.75
C ILE A 9 -10.40 10.26 -4.97
N LEU A 10 -11.44 10.19 -5.82
CA LEU A 10 -11.41 9.39 -7.05
C LEU A 10 -10.29 9.81 -8.00
N ARG A 11 -10.01 11.12 -8.13
CA ARG A 11 -8.91 11.61 -8.99
C ARG A 11 -7.53 11.19 -8.49
N THR A 12 -7.37 11.08 -7.17
CA THR A 12 -6.10 10.67 -6.55
C THR A 12 -5.85 9.18 -6.81
N GLU A 13 -6.87 8.34 -6.64
CA GLU A 13 -6.78 6.90 -6.91
C GLU A 13 -6.46 6.61 -8.38
N TRP A 14 -7.11 7.31 -9.33
CA TRP A 14 -6.82 7.16 -10.75
C TRP A 14 -5.41 7.61 -11.13
N PHE A 15 -4.88 8.65 -10.50
CA PHE A 15 -3.50 9.07 -10.68
C PHE A 15 -2.53 7.98 -10.19
N LEU A 16 -2.80 7.37 -9.05
CA LEU A 16 -2.04 6.26 -8.50
C LEU A 16 -2.06 5.01 -9.38
N ILE A 17 -3.21 4.66 -9.97
CA ILE A 17 -3.29 3.60 -10.99
C ILE A 17 -2.34 3.90 -12.16
N GLY A 18 -2.32 5.15 -12.63
CA GLY A 18 -1.39 5.59 -13.68
C GLY A 18 0.08 5.44 -13.27
N VAL A 19 0.42 5.79 -12.04
CA VAL A 19 1.79 5.62 -11.50
C VAL A 19 2.16 4.13 -11.41
N LEU A 20 1.28 3.27 -10.91
CA LEU A 20 1.52 1.83 -10.82
C LEU A 20 1.68 1.18 -12.20
N LEU A 21 0.91 1.64 -13.18
CA LEU A 21 1.02 1.20 -14.58
C LEU A 21 2.37 1.61 -15.17
N LEU A 22 2.79 2.87 -14.98
CA LEU A 22 4.10 3.35 -15.42
C LEU A 22 5.24 2.56 -14.77
N LEU A 23 5.14 2.30 -13.46
CA LEU A 23 6.14 1.53 -12.73
C LEU A 23 6.24 0.09 -13.26
N THR A 24 5.12 -0.49 -13.68
CA THR A 24 5.07 -1.83 -14.31
C THR A 24 5.69 -1.82 -15.71
N ALA A 25 5.50 -0.75 -16.49
CA ALA A 25 6.17 -0.61 -17.78
C ALA A 25 7.70 -0.52 -17.63
N ILE A 26 8.18 0.23 -16.63
CA ILE A 26 9.61 0.33 -16.30
C ILE A 26 10.16 -1.03 -15.87
N GLU A 27 9.43 -1.77 -15.02
CA GLU A 27 9.79 -3.12 -14.60
C GLU A 27 10.02 -4.06 -15.80
N PHE A 28 9.11 -4.01 -16.77
CA PHE A 28 9.22 -4.80 -17.99
C PHE A 28 10.44 -4.38 -18.83
N GLY A 29 10.71 -3.08 -18.94
CA GLY A 29 11.91 -2.56 -19.62
C GLY A 29 13.20 -3.02 -18.95
N VAL A 30 13.26 -2.98 -17.62
CA VAL A 30 14.38 -3.49 -16.82
C VAL A 30 14.54 -5.00 -17.01
N ALA A 31 13.44 -5.76 -17.02
CA ALA A 31 13.44 -7.20 -17.25
C ALA A 31 13.96 -7.61 -18.62
N LEU A 32 13.79 -6.76 -19.63
CA LEU A 32 14.28 -7.01 -20.99
C LEU A 32 15.73 -6.58 -21.21
N THR A 33 16.26 -5.67 -20.39
CA THR A 33 17.58 -5.03 -20.61
C THR A 33 18.68 -5.52 -19.66
N LEU A 34 18.32 -5.95 -18.45
CA LEU A 34 19.25 -6.42 -17.44
C LEU A 34 19.18 -7.93 -17.28
N THR A 35 20.31 -8.54 -16.91
CA THR A 35 20.40 -9.99 -16.61
C THR A 35 21.22 -10.23 -15.34
N GLY A 36 20.94 -11.34 -14.65
CA GLY A 36 21.70 -11.77 -13.47
C GLY A 36 21.23 -11.13 -12.15
N ALA A 37 22.13 -11.03 -11.18
CA ALA A 37 21.78 -10.59 -9.82
C ALA A 37 21.27 -9.13 -9.77
N LEU A 38 21.77 -8.26 -10.65
CA LEU A 38 21.30 -6.87 -10.76
C LEU A 38 19.84 -6.78 -11.18
N LEU A 39 19.39 -7.66 -12.09
CA LEU A 39 17.99 -7.75 -12.49
C LEU A 39 17.10 -8.06 -11.28
N LEU A 40 17.45 -9.12 -10.53
CA LEU A 40 16.68 -9.55 -9.37
C LEU A 40 16.57 -8.46 -8.30
N LEU A 41 17.68 -7.76 -8.03
CA LEU A 41 17.71 -6.68 -7.06
C LEU A 41 16.83 -5.49 -7.51
N CYS A 42 16.91 -5.10 -8.79
CA CYS A 42 16.05 -4.03 -9.32
C CYS A 42 14.57 -4.40 -9.26
N LEU A 43 14.18 -5.62 -9.66
CA LEU A 43 12.79 -6.09 -9.59
C LEU A 43 12.29 -6.15 -8.15
N LEU A 44 13.13 -6.60 -7.21
CA LEU A 44 12.78 -6.63 -5.79
C LEU A 44 12.49 -5.23 -5.24
N ILE A 45 13.35 -4.25 -5.54
CA ILE A 45 13.14 -2.86 -5.11
C ILE A 45 11.85 -2.29 -5.73
N ILE A 46 11.65 -2.49 -7.04
CA ILE A 46 10.45 -2.02 -7.74
C ILE A 46 9.19 -2.65 -7.14
N GLY A 47 9.22 -3.95 -6.86
CA GLY A 47 8.14 -4.68 -6.20
C GLY A 47 7.83 -4.16 -4.80
N LEU A 48 8.86 -3.87 -4.00
CA LEU A 48 8.70 -3.31 -2.65
C LEU A 48 8.06 -1.93 -2.68
N VAL A 49 8.52 -1.06 -3.59
CA VAL A 49 7.94 0.28 -3.79
C VAL A 49 6.48 0.16 -4.21
N LYS A 50 6.16 -0.77 -5.13
CA LYS A 50 4.80 -1.00 -5.60
C LYS A 50 3.88 -1.49 -4.47
N ALA A 51 4.35 -2.44 -3.67
CA ALA A 51 3.61 -2.94 -2.51
C ALA A 51 3.36 -1.84 -1.47
N GLY A 52 4.37 -1.01 -1.18
CA GLY A 52 4.23 0.13 -0.27
C GLY A 52 3.20 1.16 -0.76
N LEU A 53 3.22 1.51 -2.05
CA LEU A 53 2.22 2.39 -2.65
C LEU A 53 0.81 1.79 -2.57
N ILE A 54 0.66 0.50 -2.82
CA ILE A 54 -0.64 -0.17 -2.71
C ILE A 54 -1.15 -0.16 -1.26
N ILE A 55 -0.29 -0.49 -0.29
CA ILE A 55 -0.67 -0.50 1.13
C ILE A 55 -1.04 0.90 1.63
N GLN A 56 -0.32 1.94 1.19
CA GLN A 56 -0.57 3.29 1.69
C GLN A 56 -1.81 3.95 1.08
N TYR A 57 -2.08 3.68 -0.19
CA TYR A 57 -3.10 4.43 -0.94
C TYR A 57 -4.36 3.63 -1.29
N PHE A 58 -4.24 2.31 -1.49
CA PHE A 58 -5.40 1.46 -1.82
C PHE A 58 -5.95 0.74 -0.60
N MET A 59 -5.08 0.27 0.28
CA MET A 59 -5.54 -0.18 1.59
C MET A 59 -5.72 1.06 2.45
N HIS A 60 -6.94 1.34 2.91
CA HIS A 60 -7.19 2.27 4.02
C HIS A 60 -6.63 1.67 5.32
N PHE A 61 -5.32 1.37 5.34
CA PHE A 61 -4.63 0.68 6.41
C PHE A 61 -4.72 1.48 7.71
N GLY A 62 -4.83 2.81 7.63
CA GLY A 62 -5.10 3.66 8.80
C GLY A 62 -6.45 3.39 9.49
N GLN A 63 -7.48 2.92 8.78
CA GLN A 63 -8.77 2.57 9.38
C GLN A 63 -8.77 1.15 9.96
N LEU A 64 -8.16 0.19 9.26
CA LEU A 64 -8.06 -1.19 9.75
C LEU A 64 -7.11 -1.31 10.95
N TRP A 65 -5.96 -0.62 10.93
CA TRP A 65 -4.98 -0.69 12.01
C TRP A 65 -5.55 -0.18 13.33
N LYS A 66 -6.31 0.93 13.30
CA LYS A 66 -6.96 1.48 14.49
C LYS A 66 -7.93 0.49 15.13
N ASN A 67 -8.73 -0.18 14.30
CA ASN A 67 -9.70 -1.15 14.79
C ASN A 67 -9.00 -2.40 15.38
N ILE A 68 -7.91 -2.85 14.76
CA ILE A 68 -7.11 -3.98 15.26
C ILE A 68 -6.42 -3.62 16.58
N THR A 69 -5.83 -2.43 16.71
CA THR A 69 -5.19 -1.99 17.96
C THR A 69 -6.20 -1.84 19.10
N ASP A 70 -7.37 -1.28 18.82
CA ASP A 70 -8.42 -1.08 19.84
C ASP A 70 -8.95 -2.44 20.36
N ILE A 71 -9.12 -3.43 19.47
CA ILE A 71 -9.50 -4.80 19.85
C ILE A 71 -8.41 -5.48 20.69
N TRP A 72 -7.14 -5.32 20.31
CA TRP A 72 -6.01 -5.94 21.01
C TRP A 72 -5.84 -5.39 22.43
N TRP A 73 -5.98 -4.06 22.59
CA TRP A 73 -5.98 -3.41 23.90
C TRP A 73 -7.18 -3.81 24.76
N GLY A 74 -8.36 -3.98 24.15
CA GLY A 74 -9.54 -4.48 24.86
C GLY A 74 -9.35 -5.89 25.42
N ILE A 75 -8.74 -6.80 24.63
CA ILE A 75 -8.44 -8.17 25.07
C ILE A 75 -7.39 -8.17 26.20
N LEU A 76 -6.35 -7.35 26.10
CA LEU A 76 -5.30 -7.26 27.11
C LEU A 76 -5.86 -6.80 28.46
N LEU A 77 -6.67 -5.73 28.46
CA LEU A 77 -7.26 -5.16 29.69
C LEU A 77 -8.29 -6.09 30.34
N THR A 78 -9.09 -6.82 29.55
CA THR A 78 -10.00 -7.85 30.09
C THR A 78 -9.24 -8.99 30.76
N SER A 79 -8.02 -9.30 30.31
CA SER A 79 -7.21 -10.38 30.89
C SER A 79 -6.52 -9.97 32.19
N GLU A 80 -6.32 -8.67 32.45
CA GLU A 80 -5.74 -8.14 33.70
C GLU A 80 -6.78 -7.98 34.83
N GLU A 81 -8.07 -7.82 34.52
CA GLU A 81 -9.13 -7.68 35.55
C GLU A 81 -9.61 -9.04 36.12
N GLU A 82 -9.23 -10.17 35.52
CA GLU A 82 -9.58 -11.51 35.99
C GLU A 82 -8.52 -12.18 36.90
N GLU A 83 -7.39 -11.52 37.19
CA GLU A 83 -6.39 -11.92 38.22
C GLU A 83 -6.55 -11.13 39.53
#